data_AF-A0A947PX54-F1
#
_entry.id   AF-A0A947PX54-F1
#
_cell.length_a   1.000
_cell.length_b   1.000
_cell.length_c   1.000
_cell.angle_alpha   90.00
_cell.angle_beta   90.00
_cell.angle_gamma   90.00
#
_symmetry.space_group_name_H-M   'P 1'
#
loop_
_entity.id
_entity.type
_entity.pdbx_description
1 polymer ?
#
loop_
_entity_poly.entity_id
_entity_poly.type
_entity_poly.pdbx_seq_one_letter_code
_entity_poly.pdbx_strand_id
1 'polypeptide(L)'
;MSRLPSPYRIARILTMMLSGGLLVAGCSLTDILTGKVTTNYQLAGTKADPETEAYLDKLLEERLADKTRTLTDEEEDSTERTRQEDYIEQTILADLQKGLQSRGYYKSDVAFIDGEGPLSGQYHITYGPQYFIESLTVRPAHFKPPVPDLTAQVLDAQIVLTAQDSLYKQVQQDRCYFSLNVRNEVILNNDKHTAAVAFVVDAGQEGNFGTVTFMGNENVKKSYLRKLLPWKDGDCFRREKIEDYKTKLLQSGLFARAEAVLPAAPGPDGQVPVTIDLRERARRTITAGMTYYTDEGPGVQFGWEHRNLFGAAEKLTADLELSMIKQLLGFEFTKPYFLRPDQSLSLTTAVQRQETDAFDEMGFKAGAALKRSFNKSLTGSTGIDLNISRIDDKTDNTTNTYGLISLPQTLTYDTRDDTLDPHRGFNITAAVEPFFDILGQSDPFFRTQLTGSTYFAFGTSADLVLATRAGIGSIWGADTDDVPATKRFYAGGGGSVRGYGFQEVGPQNNGEPSGGSSLVNMSLELRGRITDKFGAVTFVDAASVSEDPTPRFTDMAIGAGVGVRYYTDFGPIRFDIATPLTQKDDLEQNYQFYISIGQAF
;
A
#
# COMPACT_ATOMS: atom_id res chain seq x y z
N MET A 1 -47.40 14.69 14.03
CA MET A 1 -47.53 13.50 14.90
C MET A 1 -47.63 12.25 14.02
N SER A 2 -46.49 11.65 13.71
CA SER A 2 -46.36 10.26 13.24
C SER A 2 -45.09 9.74 13.88
N ARG A 3 -45.24 8.75 14.78
CA ARG A 3 -44.19 8.26 15.66
C ARG A 3 -43.17 7.45 14.85
N LEU A 4 -41.92 7.91 14.82
CA LEU A 4 -40.76 7.07 14.47
C LEU A 4 -40.64 5.93 15.51
N PRO A 5 -40.26 4.71 15.11
CA PRO A 5 -40.19 3.58 16.03
C PRO A 5 -39.03 3.72 17.01
N SER A 6 -39.24 3.23 18.23
CA SER A 6 -38.27 3.25 19.34
C SER A 6 -36.95 2.52 18.99
N PRO A 7 -35.78 3.06 19.40
CA PRO A 7 -34.44 2.52 19.11
C PRO A 7 -34.23 1.09 19.64
N TYR A 8 -35.04 0.64 20.59
CA TYR A 8 -35.00 -0.74 21.11
C TYR A 8 -35.41 -1.82 20.09
N ARG A 9 -36.13 -1.47 19.01
CA ARG A 9 -36.50 -2.44 17.96
C ARG A 9 -35.41 -2.65 16.91
N ILE A 10 -34.50 -1.70 16.72
CA ILE A 10 -33.38 -1.82 15.77
C ILE A 10 -32.27 -2.69 16.37
N ALA A 11 -31.98 -2.51 17.66
CA ALA A 11 -31.02 -3.35 18.38
C ALA A 11 -31.40 -4.84 18.39
N ARG A 12 -32.70 -5.16 18.51
CA ARG A 12 -33.19 -6.55 18.58
C ARG A 12 -33.15 -7.31 17.25
N ILE A 13 -33.11 -6.60 16.12
CA ILE A 13 -32.93 -7.20 14.79
C ILE A 13 -31.44 -7.53 14.56
N LEU A 14 -30.52 -6.71 15.10
CA LEU A 14 -29.08 -7.00 15.05
C LEU A 14 -28.68 -8.18 15.96
N THR A 15 -29.31 -8.37 17.13
CA THR A 15 -28.97 -9.47 18.04
C THR A 15 -29.49 -10.84 17.57
N MET A 16 -30.54 -10.88 16.73
CA MET A 16 -31.07 -12.14 16.19
C MET A 16 -30.21 -12.75 15.07
N MET A 17 -29.38 -11.96 14.38
CA MET A 17 -28.46 -12.49 13.35
C MET A 17 -27.22 -13.19 13.92
N LEU A 18 -26.94 -13.04 15.22
CA LEU A 18 -25.73 -13.58 15.86
C LEU A 18 -25.94 -14.90 16.64
N SER A 19 -27.15 -15.46 16.66
CA SER A 19 -27.46 -16.64 17.51
C SER A 19 -28.17 -17.82 16.81
N GLY A 20 -28.32 -17.80 15.48
CA GLY A 20 -28.97 -18.88 14.73
C GLY A 20 -27.99 -19.74 13.94
N GLY A 21 -27.46 -20.80 14.54
CA GLY A 21 -26.81 -21.88 13.79
C GLY A 21 -27.85 -22.68 13.03
N LEU A 22 -27.93 -22.51 11.72
CA LEU A 22 -28.66 -23.42 10.82
C LEU A 22 -27.80 -23.67 9.58
N LEU A 23 -27.31 -24.91 9.44
CA LEU A 23 -26.83 -25.45 8.17
C LEU A 23 -28.01 -25.46 7.19
N VAL A 24 -27.97 -24.58 6.19
CA VAL A 24 -28.66 -24.76 4.91
C VAL A 24 -27.72 -24.26 3.82
N ALA A 25 -27.60 -25.06 2.77
CA ALA A 25 -26.65 -24.92 1.69
C ALA A 25 -26.75 -23.57 0.95
N GLY A 26 -25.58 -22.98 0.69
CA GLY A 26 -25.25 -22.25 -0.53
C GLY A 26 -26.09 -21.02 -0.88
N CYS A 27 -25.99 -19.94 -0.11
CA CYS A 27 -26.13 -18.57 -0.63
C CYS A 27 -25.60 -17.58 0.41
N SER A 28 -24.60 -16.77 0.06
CA SER A 28 -24.00 -15.78 0.95
C SER A 28 -24.76 -14.45 0.86
N LEU A 29 -24.83 -13.70 1.97
CA LEU A 29 -25.45 -12.37 2.03
C LEU A 29 -24.78 -11.34 1.09
N THR A 30 -23.55 -11.62 0.61
CA THR A 30 -22.87 -10.87 -0.45
C THR A 30 -23.54 -11.00 -1.81
N ASP A 31 -24.19 -12.14 -2.09
CA ASP A 31 -24.72 -12.47 -3.42
C ASP A 31 -25.99 -11.66 -3.74
N ILE A 32 -26.67 -11.17 -2.70
CA ILE A 32 -27.92 -10.40 -2.80
C ILE A 32 -27.67 -8.90 -3.02
N LEU A 33 -26.47 -8.39 -2.71
CA LEU A 33 -26.18 -6.95 -2.72
C LEU A 33 -25.24 -6.51 -3.85
N THR A 34 -24.53 -7.42 -4.53
CA THR A 34 -23.50 -7.05 -5.53
C THR A 34 -23.86 -7.27 -6.99
N GLY A 35 -25.08 -7.73 -7.34
CA GLY A 35 -25.46 -7.93 -8.75
C GLY A 35 -24.48 -8.78 -9.56
N LYS A 36 -23.68 -9.65 -8.91
CA LYS A 36 -22.69 -10.46 -9.60
C LYS A 36 -23.43 -11.51 -10.39
N VAL A 37 -23.25 -11.49 -11.70
CA VAL A 37 -23.71 -12.56 -12.56
C VAL A 37 -22.99 -13.85 -12.14
N THR A 38 -23.70 -14.75 -11.49
CA THR A 38 -23.17 -16.06 -11.08
C THR A 38 -22.99 -16.92 -12.31
N THR A 39 -21.73 -17.19 -12.67
CA THR A 39 -21.42 -18.13 -13.74
C THR A 39 -21.29 -19.54 -13.18
N ASN A 40 -21.73 -20.54 -13.93
CA ASN A 40 -21.62 -21.95 -13.55
C ASN A 40 -20.81 -22.71 -14.60
N TYR A 41 -19.60 -22.23 -14.85
CA TYR A 41 -18.64 -22.88 -15.74
C TYR A 41 -17.80 -23.88 -14.96
N GLN A 42 -17.57 -25.05 -15.55
CA GLN A 42 -16.70 -26.08 -14.98
C GLN A 42 -15.73 -26.62 -16.02
N LEU A 43 -14.55 -27.05 -15.58
CA LEU A 43 -13.68 -27.89 -16.39
C LEU A 43 -14.14 -29.35 -16.27
N ALA A 44 -14.28 -30.02 -17.40
CA ALA A 44 -14.52 -31.45 -17.48
C ALA A 44 -13.44 -32.08 -18.36
N GLY A 45 -12.83 -33.18 -17.94
CA GLY A 45 -11.77 -33.79 -18.76
C GLY A 45 -11.36 -35.18 -18.31
N THR A 46 -10.83 -35.96 -19.24
CA THR A 46 -10.34 -37.32 -18.98
C THR A 46 -8.84 -37.30 -18.72
N LYS A 47 -8.47 -37.11 -17.44
CA LYS A 47 -7.13 -37.27 -16.85
C LYS A 47 -6.02 -36.35 -17.38
N ALA A 48 -5.73 -35.27 -16.64
CA ALA A 48 -4.41 -34.62 -16.63
C ALA A 48 -3.67 -34.88 -15.32
N ASP A 49 -2.43 -34.36 -15.22
CA ASP A 49 -1.75 -34.29 -13.94
C ASP A 49 -2.43 -33.23 -13.03
N PRO A 50 -2.44 -33.43 -11.70
CA PRO A 50 -3.14 -32.52 -10.78
C PRO A 50 -2.64 -31.07 -10.80
N GLU A 51 -1.38 -30.81 -11.18
CA GLU A 51 -0.85 -29.45 -11.24
C GLU A 51 -1.41 -28.69 -12.45
N THR A 52 -1.55 -29.37 -13.59
CA THR A 52 -2.16 -28.78 -14.79
C THR A 52 -3.65 -28.51 -14.58
N GLU A 53 -4.38 -29.41 -13.91
CA GLU A 53 -5.79 -29.17 -13.56
C GLU A 53 -5.93 -27.93 -12.67
N ALA A 54 -5.14 -27.84 -11.59
CA ALA A 54 -5.16 -26.67 -10.70
C ALA A 54 -4.77 -25.36 -11.41
N TYR A 55 -3.84 -25.41 -12.37
CA TYR A 55 -3.46 -24.25 -13.19
C TYR A 55 -4.62 -23.80 -14.09
N LEU A 56 -5.30 -24.73 -14.76
CA LEU A 56 -6.39 -24.42 -15.67
C LEU A 56 -7.65 -23.95 -14.92
N ASP A 57 -7.95 -24.54 -13.76
CA ASP A 57 -9.04 -24.08 -12.88
C ASP A 57 -8.80 -22.62 -12.48
N LYS A 58 -7.58 -22.30 -12.03
CA LYS A 58 -7.21 -20.93 -11.67
C LYS A 58 -7.29 -19.98 -12.87
N LEU A 59 -6.82 -20.40 -14.04
CA LEU A 59 -6.90 -19.61 -15.27
C LEU A 59 -8.36 -19.33 -15.67
N LEU A 60 -9.23 -20.35 -15.61
CA LEU A 60 -10.66 -20.21 -15.88
C LEU A 60 -11.30 -19.21 -14.91
N GLU A 61 -11.04 -19.35 -13.62
CA GLU A 61 -11.58 -18.48 -12.58
C GLU A 61 -11.14 -17.01 -12.77
N GLU A 62 -9.85 -16.78 -13.06
CA GLU A 62 -9.31 -15.44 -13.35
C GLU A 62 -9.94 -14.83 -14.61
N ARG A 63 -10.11 -15.61 -15.69
CA ARG A 63 -10.69 -15.13 -16.94
C ARG A 63 -12.18 -14.86 -16.86
N LEU A 64 -12.93 -15.72 -16.17
CA LEU A 64 -14.33 -15.46 -15.87
C LEU A 64 -14.47 -14.16 -15.09
N ALA A 65 -13.72 -13.99 -14.00
CA ALA A 65 -13.78 -12.79 -13.20
C ALA A 65 -13.45 -11.50 -13.98
N ASP A 66 -12.52 -11.55 -14.93
CA ASP A 66 -12.18 -10.41 -15.82
C ASP A 66 -13.29 -10.13 -16.83
N LYS A 67 -13.80 -11.17 -17.49
CA LYS A 67 -14.72 -11.03 -18.62
C LYS A 67 -16.17 -10.76 -18.21
N THR A 68 -16.66 -11.37 -17.14
CA THR A 68 -18.03 -11.13 -16.66
C THR A 68 -18.23 -9.70 -16.16
N ARG A 69 -17.16 -8.96 -15.79
CA ARG A 69 -17.23 -7.52 -15.46
C ARG A 69 -17.54 -6.63 -16.64
N THR A 70 -17.26 -7.09 -17.86
CA THR A 70 -17.57 -6.34 -19.08
C THR A 70 -19.03 -6.50 -19.52
N LEU A 71 -19.79 -7.38 -18.86
CA LEU A 71 -21.23 -7.49 -19.02
C LEU A 71 -21.90 -6.42 -18.14
N THR A 72 -22.38 -5.35 -18.75
CA THR A 72 -23.15 -4.30 -18.06
C THR A 72 -24.60 -4.73 -17.85
N ASP A 73 -25.19 -4.34 -16.71
CA ASP A 73 -26.61 -4.60 -16.38
C ASP A 73 -27.61 -3.81 -17.25
N GLU A 74 -27.14 -2.86 -18.05
CA GLU A 74 -27.96 -2.01 -18.91
C GLU A 74 -27.88 -2.44 -20.38
N GLU A 75 -28.66 -3.43 -20.79
CA GLU A 75 -29.03 -3.59 -22.21
C GLU A 75 -30.25 -4.52 -22.34
N GLU A 76 -31.40 -3.96 -22.75
CA GLU A 76 -32.68 -4.67 -22.92
C GLU A 76 -32.72 -5.60 -24.17
N ASP A 77 -31.65 -5.66 -24.99
CA ASP A 77 -31.60 -6.50 -26.19
C ASP A 77 -30.98 -7.88 -25.92
N SER A 78 -31.84 -8.90 -25.88
CA SER A 78 -31.45 -10.32 -25.75
C SER A 78 -30.44 -10.79 -26.80
N THR A 79 -30.40 -10.17 -27.98
CA THR A 79 -29.50 -10.55 -29.09
C THR A 79 -28.07 -10.10 -28.84
N GLU A 80 -27.91 -8.90 -28.28
CA GLU A 80 -26.60 -8.31 -28.00
C GLU A 80 -25.94 -9.00 -26.81
N ARG A 81 -26.74 -9.33 -25.79
CA ARG A 81 -26.30 -10.14 -24.65
C ARG A 81 -25.79 -11.52 -25.07
N THR A 82 -26.52 -12.23 -25.93
CA THR A 82 -26.09 -13.54 -26.45
C THR A 82 -24.75 -13.45 -27.19
N ARG A 83 -24.54 -12.40 -28.00
CA ARG A 83 -23.25 -12.19 -28.70
C ARG A 83 -22.08 -11.92 -27.76
N GLN A 84 -22.32 -11.20 -26.66
CA GLN A 84 -21.29 -10.94 -25.66
C GLN A 84 -20.94 -12.22 -24.89
N GLU A 85 -21.93 -13.02 -24.53
CA GLU A 85 -21.75 -14.34 -23.91
C GLU A 85 -20.91 -15.25 -24.84
N ASP A 86 -21.29 -15.38 -26.12
CA ASP A 86 -20.52 -16.13 -27.13
C ASP A 86 -19.06 -15.63 -27.24
N TYR A 87 -18.85 -14.30 -27.22
CA TYR A 87 -17.52 -13.70 -27.32
C TYR A 87 -16.65 -14.02 -26.10
N ILE A 88 -17.22 -13.94 -24.91
CA ILE A 88 -16.53 -14.30 -23.66
C ILE A 88 -16.13 -15.77 -23.71
N GLU A 89 -17.04 -16.64 -24.12
CA GLU A 89 -16.80 -18.08 -24.20
C GLU A 89 -15.68 -18.44 -25.19
N GLN A 90 -15.70 -17.85 -26.39
CA GLN A 90 -14.65 -18.04 -27.40
C GLN A 90 -13.29 -17.52 -26.91
N THR A 91 -13.28 -16.42 -26.16
CA THR A 91 -12.05 -15.85 -25.59
C THR A 91 -11.47 -16.77 -24.51
N ILE A 92 -12.31 -17.27 -23.61
CA ILE A 92 -11.90 -18.21 -22.56
C ILE A 92 -11.41 -19.53 -23.18
N LEU A 93 -12.10 -20.04 -24.20
CA LEU A 93 -11.67 -21.23 -24.95
C LEU A 93 -10.27 -21.02 -25.52
N ALA A 94 -10.01 -19.88 -26.18
CA ALA A 94 -8.68 -19.57 -26.72
C ALA A 94 -7.61 -19.45 -25.63
N ASP A 95 -7.93 -18.88 -24.47
CA ASP A 95 -7.02 -18.77 -23.34
C ASP A 95 -6.71 -20.14 -22.70
N LEU A 96 -7.72 -21.00 -22.53
CA LEU A 96 -7.55 -22.38 -22.06
C LEU A 96 -6.69 -23.19 -23.03
N GLN A 97 -6.96 -23.09 -24.33
CA GLN A 97 -6.16 -23.72 -25.38
C GLN A 97 -4.69 -23.27 -25.31
N LYS A 98 -4.45 -21.97 -25.12
CA LYS A 98 -3.11 -21.41 -24.96
C LYS A 98 -2.44 -21.86 -23.66
N GLY A 99 -3.21 -21.96 -22.57
CA GLY A 99 -2.79 -22.49 -21.28
C GLY A 99 -2.33 -23.94 -21.40
N LEU A 100 -3.09 -24.79 -22.08
CA LEU A 100 -2.74 -26.18 -22.38
C LEU A 100 -1.46 -26.29 -23.21
N GLN A 101 -1.32 -25.48 -24.27
CA GLN A 101 -0.09 -25.40 -25.07
C GLN A 101 1.12 -24.99 -24.22
N SER A 102 0.93 -24.08 -23.26
CA SER A 102 1.99 -23.64 -22.36
C SER A 102 2.47 -24.75 -21.41
N ARG A 103 1.65 -25.78 -21.18
CA ARG A 103 1.93 -26.97 -20.37
C ARG A 103 2.37 -28.19 -21.20
N GLY A 104 2.59 -27.99 -22.50
CA GLY A 104 3.09 -29.03 -23.41
C GLY A 104 2.00 -29.83 -24.14
N TYR A 105 0.73 -29.47 -24.02
CA TYR A 105 -0.38 -30.16 -24.68
C TYR A 105 -0.76 -29.50 -26.02
N TYR A 106 0.08 -29.66 -27.04
CA TYR A 106 -0.09 -28.98 -28.34
C TYR A 106 -1.16 -29.59 -29.26
N LYS A 107 -1.55 -30.84 -29.01
CA LYS A 107 -2.68 -31.53 -29.67
C LYS A 107 -3.92 -31.59 -28.78
N SER A 108 -4.02 -30.68 -27.81
CA SER A 108 -5.22 -30.57 -26.99
C SER A 108 -6.37 -29.96 -27.79
N ASP A 109 -7.58 -30.25 -27.35
CA ASP A 109 -8.81 -29.66 -27.84
C ASP A 109 -9.68 -29.26 -26.65
N VAL A 110 -10.26 -28.07 -26.71
CA VAL A 110 -11.20 -27.56 -25.70
C VAL A 110 -12.52 -27.30 -26.39
N ALA A 111 -13.54 -28.08 -26.02
CA ALA A 111 -14.90 -27.90 -26.50
C ALA A 111 -15.74 -27.29 -25.39
N PHE A 112 -16.53 -26.28 -25.72
CA PHE A 112 -17.52 -25.73 -24.80
C PHE A 112 -18.87 -26.43 -24.99
N ILE A 113 -19.53 -26.78 -23.89
CA ILE A 113 -20.86 -27.38 -23.86
C ILE A 113 -21.77 -26.45 -23.07
N ASP A 114 -22.81 -25.93 -23.73
CA ASP A 114 -23.79 -25.04 -23.11
C ASP A 114 -24.49 -25.68 -21.92
N GLY A 115 -24.69 -24.90 -20.86
CA GLY A 115 -25.52 -25.26 -19.71
C GLY A 115 -26.97 -24.83 -19.87
N GLU A 116 -27.82 -25.18 -18.90
CA GLU A 116 -29.27 -24.88 -18.94
C GLU A 116 -29.62 -23.41 -18.63
N GLY A 117 -28.64 -22.57 -18.27
CA GLY A 117 -28.84 -21.15 -17.92
C GLY A 117 -27.80 -20.20 -18.55
N PRO A 118 -28.05 -18.88 -18.50
CA PRO A 118 -27.12 -17.88 -18.99
C PRO A 118 -25.79 -17.97 -18.23
N LEU A 119 -24.67 -17.86 -18.96
CA LEU A 119 -23.30 -17.98 -18.44
C LEU A 119 -23.07 -19.27 -17.64
N SER A 120 -23.59 -20.39 -18.15
CA SER A 120 -23.38 -21.72 -17.58
C SER A 120 -22.97 -22.69 -18.67
N GLY A 121 -22.10 -23.64 -18.33
CA GLY A 121 -21.66 -24.67 -19.26
C GLY A 121 -20.40 -25.37 -18.80
N GLN A 122 -19.85 -26.23 -19.63
CA GLN A 122 -18.66 -27.01 -19.31
C GLN A 122 -17.63 -26.90 -20.43
N TYR A 123 -16.40 -26.57 -20.07
CA TYR A 123 -15.25 -26.69 -20.97
C TYR A 123 -14.73 -28.12 -20.87
N HIS A 124 -15.04 -28.92 -21.89
CA HIS A 124 -14.55 -30.27 -22.03
C HIS A 124 -13.16 -30.27 -22.65
N ILE A 125 -12.17 -30.71 -21.89
CA ILE A 125 -10.77 -30.73 -22.28
C ILE A 125 -10.37 -32.14 -22.70
N THR A 126 -9.93 -32.25 -23.95
CA THR A 126 -9.19 -33.41 -24.45
C THR A 126 -7.72 -33.04 -24.48
N TYR A 127 -6.95 -33.49 -23.49
CA TYR A 127 -5.54 -33.08 -23.32
C TYR A 127 -4.63 -33.51 -24.48
N GLY A 128 -4.87 -34.68 -25.07
CA GLY A 128 -3.94 -35.26 -26.03
C GLY A 128 -2.58 -35.62 -25.40
N PRO A 129 -1.59 -36.00 -26.21
CA PRO A 129 -0.25 -36.34 -25.73
C PRO A 129 0.55 -35.10 -25.31
N GLN A 130 1.29 -35.23 -24.21
CA GLN A 130 2.21 -34.20 -23.74
C GLN A 130 3.53 -34.26 -24.51
N TYR A 131 4.05 -33.10 -24.89
CA TYR A 131 5.30 -32.98 -25.63
C TYR A 131 6.50 -32.87 -24.69
N PHE A 132 7.59 -33.56 -25.03
CA PHE A 132 8.84 -33.54 -24.27
C PHE A 132 9.99 -32.90 -25.06
N ILE A 133 10.91 -32.25 -24.36
CA ILE A 133 12.09 -31.63 -24.98
C ILE A 133 13.06 -32.75 -25.42
N GLU A 134 13.25 -32.96 -26.72
CA GLU A 134 14.17 -33.96 -27.28
C GLU A 134 15.59 -33.43 -27.41
N SER A 135 15.73 -32.13 -27.68
CA SER A 135 17.04 -31.50 -27.78
C SER A 135 16.99 -30.03 -27.43
N LEU A 136 18.02 -29.56 -26.75
CA LEU A 136 18.25 -28.15 -26.46
C LEU A 136 19.51 -27.68 -27.18
N THR A 137 19.38 -26.64 -28.00
CA THR A 137 20.52 -26.05 -28.72
C THR A 137 20.62 -24.55 -28.49
N VAL A 138 21.85 -24.02 -28.51
CA VAL A 138 22.09 -22.57 -28.52
C VAL A 138 22.83 -22.21 -29.79
N ARG A 139 22.35 -21.16 -30.46
CA ARG A 139 22.95 -20.63 -31.69
C ARG A 139 23.37 -19.18 -31.46
N PRO A 140 24.61 -18.78 -31.80
CA PRO A 140 25.69 -19.64 -32.31
C PRO A 140 26.31 -20.57 -31.23
N ALA A 141 26.90 -21.69 -31.65
CA ALA A 141 27.33 -22.80 -30.78
C ALA A 141 28.46 -22.48 -29.77
N HIS A 142 29.07 -21.29 -29.82
CA HIS A 142 30.07 -20.88 -28.84
C HIS A 142 29.45 -20.40 -27.51
N PHE A 143 28.15 -20.06 -27.51
CA PHE A 143 27.41 -19.83 -26.28
C PHE A 143 27.06 -21.17 -25.64
N LYS A 144 27.19 -21.23 -24.32
CA LYS A 144 26.85 -22.42 -23.55
C LYS A 144 25.33 -22.53 -23.41
N PRO A 145 24.76 -23.74 -23.43
CA PRO A 145 23.36 -23.94 -23.09
C PRO A 145 23.07 -23.50 -21.65
N PRO A 146 21.84 -23.04 -21.36
CA PRO A 146 21.42 -22.77 -20.00
C PRO A 146 21.50 -24.06 -19.16
N VAL A 147 21.82 -23.93 -17.88
CA VAL A 147 21.88 -25.02 -16.90
C VAL A 147 20.68 -24.88 -15.97
N PRO A 148 19.90 -25.94 -15.69
CA PRO A 148 20.13 -27.37 -16.00
C PRO A 148 19.76 -27.79 -17.43
N ASP A 149 20.21 -28.99 -17.84
CA ASP A 149 19.76 -29.64 -19.08
C ASP A 149 18.26 -29.94 -19.00
N LEU A 150 17.53 -29.46 -20.00
CA LEU A 150 16.08 -29.58 -20.09
C LEU A 150 15.64 -30.80 -20.90
N THR A 151 16.58 -31.58 -21.44
CA THR A 151 16.28 -32.77 -22.24
C THR A 151 15.44 -33.77 -21.43
N ALA A 152 14.44 -34.35 -22.09
CA ALA A 152 13.41 -35.24 -21.54
C ALA A 152 12.44 -34.60 -20.52
N GLN A 153 12.56 -33.30 -20.21
CA GLN A 153 11.52 -32.59 -19.45
C GLN A 153 10.31 -32.30 -20.34
N VAL A 154 9.16 -32.07 -19.71
CA VAL A 154 7.97 -31.56 -20.38
C VAL A 154 8.29 -30.24 -21.07
N LEU A 155 7.78 -30.05 -22.29
CA LEU A 155 7.82 -28.77 -22.99
C LEU A 155 6.86 -27.79 -22.32
N ASP A 156 7.30 -27.24 -21.20
CA ASP A 156 6.59 -26.21 -20.44
C ASP A 156 7.16 -24.82 -20.77
N ALA A 157 6.29 -23.87 -21.07
CA ALA A 157 6.66 -22.52 -21.47
C ALA A 157 7.41 -21.78 -20.34
N GLN A 158 7.02 -21.96 -19.08
CA GLN A 158 7.69 -21.33 -17.95
C GLN A 158 9.12 -21.86 -17.80
N ILE A 159 9.33 -23.17 -18.01
CA ILE A 159 10.67 -23.78 -18.02
C ILE A 159 11.53 -23.18 -19.14
N VAL A 160 11.01 -23.12 -20.37
CA VAL A 160 11.75 -22.59 -21.54
C VAL A 160 12.08 -21.10 -21.36
N LEU A 161 11.13 -20.29 -20.88
CA LEU A 161 11.33 -18.86 -20.63
C LEU A 161 12.31 -18.61 -19.48
N THR A 162 12.27 -19.42 -18.43
CA THR A 162 13.24 -19.35 -17.33
C THR A 162 14.64 -19.68 -17.81
N ALA A 163 14.78 -20.68 -18.69
CA ALA A 163 16.07 -21.03 -19.29
C ALA A 163 16.56 -19.96 -20.28
N GLN A 164 15.66 -19.33 -21.05
CA GLN A 164 15.98 -18.19 -21.90
C GLN A 164 16.53 -17.00 -21.09
N ASP A 165 15.85 -16.63 -20.01
CA ASP A 165 16.29 -15.56 -19.11
C ASP A 165 17.60 -15.90 -18.40
N SER A 166 17.77 -17.16 -18.00
CA SER A 166 19.03 -17.65 -17.41
C SER A 166 20.19 -17.54 -18.41
N LEU A 167 19.96 -17.94 -19.66
CA LEU A 167 20.95 -17.80 -20.74
C LEU A 167 21.26 -16.33 -21.01
N TYR A 168 20.24 -15.48 -21.09
CA TYR A 168 20.41 -14.03 -21.26
C TYR A 168 21.31 -13.46 -20.16
N LYS A 169 21.01 -13.75 -18.89
CA LYS A 169 21.80 -13.29 -17.73
C LYS A 169 23.23 -13.81 -17.76
N GLN A 170 23.43 -15.08 -18.11
CA GLN A 170 24.76 -15.67 -18.24
C GLN A 170 25.58 -14.94 -19.30
N VAL A 171 25.05 -14.80 -20.52
CA VAL A 171 25.74 -14.14 -21.64
C VAL A 171 26.02 -12.67 -21.31
N GLN A 172 25.08 -11.99 -20.66
CA GLN A 172 25.23 -10.60 -20.20
C GLN A 172 26.29 -10.44 -19.10
N GLN A 173 26.51 -11.47 -18.27
CA GLN A 173 27.52 -11.44 -17.22
C GLN A 173 28.93 -11.69 -17.74
N ASP A 174 29.05 -12.59 -18.73
CA ASP A 174 30.34 -13.03 -19.27
C ASP A 174 31.06 -11.94 -20.10
N ARG A 175 30.30 -11.08 -20.80
CA ARG A 175 30.83 -10.13 -21.79
C ARG A 175 30.03 -8.83 -21.77
N CYS A 176 30.64 -7.75 -22.29
CA CYS A 176 30.08 -6.40 -22.21
C CYS A 176 29.26 -6.02 -23.44
N TYR A 177 28.33 -6.88 -23.86
CA TYR A 177 27.56 -6.67 -25.09
C TYR A 177 26.67 -5.42 -25.02
N PHE A 178 26.83 -4.51 -26.00
CA PHE A 178 26.02 -3.29 -26.14
C PHE A 178 24.56 -3.59 -26.47
N SER A 179 24.34 -4.62 -27.29
CA SER A 179 23.03 -5.18 -27.58
C SER A 179 23.07 -6.68 -27.36
N LEU A 180 22.08 -7.21 -26.66
CA LEU A 180 21.90 -8.63 -26.45
C LEU A 180 20.41 -8.93 -26.55
N ASN A 181 20.05 -9.84 -27.45
CA ASN A 181 18.72 -10.42 -27.53
C ASN A 181 18.86 -11.94 -27.51
N VAL A 182 18.04 -12.60 -26.69
CA VAL A 182 17.94 -14.06 -26.67
C VAL A 182 16.50 -14.40 -26.95
N ARG A 183 16.25 -15.13 -28.04
CA ARG A 183 14.92 -15.61 -28.43
C ARG A 183 14.88 -17.12 -28.44
N ASN A 184 13.70 -17.70 -28.23
CA ASN A 184 13.49 -19.14 -28.34
C ASN A 184 12.76 -19.46 -29.66
N GLU A 185 13.13 -20.58 -30.27
CA GLU A 185 12.44 -21.20 -31.40
C GLU A 185 12.14 -22.65 -31.02
N VAL A 186 10.88 -23.07 -31.15
CA VAL A 186 10.41 -24.41 -30.80
C VAL A 186 9.90 -25.11 -32.04
N ILE A 187 10.52 -26.24 -32.39
CA ILE A 187 10.10 -27.08 -33.51
C ILE A 187 9.49 -28.36 -32.97
N LEU A 188 8.20 -28.59 -33.26
CA LEU A 188 7.45 -29.75 -32.77
C LEU A 188 7.58 -30.94 -33.72
N ASN A 189 7.82 -32.12 -33.15
CA ASN A 189 7.68 -33.40 -33.82
C ASN A 189 6.38 -34.06 -33.38
N ASN A 190 5.38 -34.02 -34.26
CA ASN A 190 4.04 -34.52 -33.96
C ASN A 190 3.92 -36.04 -33.92
N ASP A 191 4.88 -36.78 -34.48
CA ASP A 191 4.85 -38.25 -34.49
C ASP A 191 5.44 -38.82 -33.20
N LYS A 192 6.53 -38.21 -32.73
CA LYS A 192 7.22 -38.61 -31.49
C LYS A 192 6.69 -37.90 -30.24
N HIS A 193 5.86 -36.86 -30.41
CA HIS A 193 5.46 -35.95 -29.33
C HIS A 193 6.66 -35.35 -28.61
N THR A 194 7.63 -34.89 -29.41
CA THR A 194 8.85 -34.26 -28.92
C THR A 194 9.03 -32.86 -29.50
N ALA A 195 9.92 -32.07 -28.91
CA ALA A 195 10.26 -30.75 -29.39
C ALA A 195 11.77 -30.51 -29.37
N ALA A 196 12.26 -29.88 -30.44
CA ALA A 196 13.59 -29.31 -30.48
C ALA A 196 13.51 -27.82 -30.12
N VAL A 197 14.14 -27.45 -29.00
CA VAL A 197 14.19 -26.07 -28.52
C VAL A 197 15.54 -25.47 -28.89
N ALA A 198 15.53 -24.35 -29.60
CA ALA A 198 16.71 -23.61 -29.98
C ALA A 198 16.67 -22.19 -29.40
N PHE A 199 17.65 -21.84 -28.58
CA PHE A 199 17.87 -20.44 -28.19
C PHE A 199 18.79 -19.76 -29.20
N VAL A 200 18.33 -18.64 -29.76
CA VAL A 200 19.12 -17.82 -30.68
C VAL A 200 19.59 -16.58 -29.94
N VAL A 201 20.90 -16.47 -29.77
CA VAL A 201 21.59 -15.36 -29.11
C VAL A 201 22.10 -14.40 -30.17
N ASP A 202 21.43 -13.26 -30.28
CA ASP A 202 21.82 -12.15 -31.13
C ASP A 202 22.61 -11.14 -30.27
N ALA A 203 23.93 -11.37 -30.17
CA ALA A 203 24.85 -10.51 -29.43
C ALA A 203 25.55 -9.50 -30.36
N GLY A 204 25.45 -8.22 -30.02
CA GLY A 204 26.08 -7.12 -30.73
C GLY A 204 27.56 -6.94 -30.37
N GLN A 205 28.12 -5.78 -30.72
CA GLN A 205 29.47 -5.42 -30.32
C GLN A 205 29.58 -5.24 -28.81
N GLU A 206 30.76 -5.50 -28.25
CA GLU A 206 31.05 -5.18 -26.86
C GLU A 206 31.37 -3.69 -26.70
N GLY A 207 31.02 -3.13 -25.55
CA GLY A 207 31.32 -1.76 -25.22
C GLY A 207 31.42 -1.52 -23.72
N ASN A 208 32.11 -0.45 -23.37
CA ASN A 208 32.22 0.06 -22.01
C ASN A 208 31.49 1.38 -21.90
N PHE A 209 31.01 1.74 -20.71
CA PHE A 209 30.41 3.04 -20.46
C PHE A 209 31.41 4.16 -20.73
N GLY A 210 31.07 5.04 -21.66
CA GLY A 210 31.82 6.27 -21.93
C GLY A 210 31.26 7.45 -21.15
N THR A 211 31.64 8.65 -21.59
CA THR A 211 31.24 9.91 -20.97
C THR A 211 29.72 10.04 -20.84
N VAL A 212 29.27 10.33 -19.63
CA VAL A 212 27.86 10.65 -19.37
C VAL A 212 27.60 12.15 -19.48
N THR A 213 26.61 12.52 -20.30
CA THR A 213 26.13 13.89 -20.49
C THR A 213 24.69 14.02 -20.01
N PHE A 214 24.34 15.14 -19.37
CA PHE A 214 22.99 15.43 -18.89
C PHE A 214 22.41 16.63 -19.65
N MET A 215 21.19 16.48 -20.13
CA MET A 215 20.38 17.51 -20.79
C MET A 215 19.07 17.71 -20.04
N GLY A 216 18.50 18.92 -20.12
CA GLY A 216 17.21 19.26 -19.48
C GLY A 216 17.24 19.38 -17.95
N ASN A 217 18.41 19.24 -17.32
CA ASN A 217 18.63 19.53 -15.90
C ASN A 217 18.97 21.03 -15.71
N GLU A 218 17.97 21.90 -15.85
CA GLU A 218 18.15 23.35 -15.72
C GLU A 218 18.60 23.77 -14.31
N ASN A 219 18.06 23.11 -13.29
CA ASN A 219 18.28 23.53 -11.92
C ASN A 219 18.80 22.42 -11.00
N VAL A 220 18.68 21.15 -11.39
CA VAL A 220 19.35 20.04 -10.72
C VAL A 220 20.83 20.05 -11.10
N LYS A 221 21.73 20.06 -10.11
CA LYS A 221 23.17 20.11 -10.34
C LYS A 221 23.65 18.83 -11.03
N LYS A 222 24.43 18.98 -12.10
CA LYS A 222 25.10 17.84 -12.78
C LYS A 222 25.98 17.03 -11.82
N SER A 223 26.63 17.69 -10.86
CA SER A 223 27.45 17.02 -9.84
C SER A 223 26.63 16.12 -8.92
N TYR A 224 25.36 16.44 -8.67
CA TYR A 224 24.45 15.59 -7.92
C TYR A 224 24.05 14.36 -8.75
N LEU A 225 23.65 14.56 -10.01
CA LEU A 225 23.32 13.48 -10.94
C LEU A 225 24.49 12.49 -11.10
N ARG A 226 25.72 13.00 -11.28
CA ARG A 226 26.92 12.16 -11.38
C ARG A 226 27.15 11.28 -10.14
N LYS A 227 26.83 11.76 -8.93
CA LYS A 227 26.98 10.98 -7.69
C LYS A 227 26.00 9.80 -7.60
N LEU A 228 24.89 9.87 -8.34
CA LEU A 228 23.86 8.84 -8.34
C LEU A 228 24.12 7.73 -9.40
N LEU A 229 25.11 7.91 -10.27
CA LEU A 229 25.43 6.92 -11.32
C LEU A 229 25.87 5.58 -10.70
N PRO A 230 25.25 4.45 -11.08
CA PRO A 230 25.66 3.12 -10.63
C PRO A 230 26.88 2.54 -11.38
N TRP A 231 27.53 3.35 -12.21
CA TRP A 231 28.74 2.99 -12.96
C TRP A 231 29.73 4.15 -13.02
N LYS A 232 30.96 3.82 -13.38
CA LYS A 232 32.04 4.75 -13.72
C LYS A 232 32.38 4.66 -15.20
N ASP A 233 33.03 5.69 -15.72
CA ASP A 233 33.58 5.68 -17.07
C ASP A 233 34.59 4.52 -17.19
N GLY A 234 34.48 3.74 -18.26
CA GLY A 234 35.25 2.52 -18.50
C GLY A 234 34.63 1.23 -17.94
N ASP A 235 33.58 1.30 -17.12
CA ASP A 235 32.88 0.10 -16.64
C ASP A 235 32.24 -0.66 -17.81
N CYS A 236 32.14 -1.98 -17.70
CA CYS A 236 31.40 -2.84 -18.62
C CYS A 236 29.97 -2.31 -18.88
N PHE A 237 29.60 -2.10 -20.14
CA PHE A 237 28.27 -1.62 -20.50
C PHE A 237 27.21 -2.64 -20.09
N ARG A 238 26.23 -2.20 -19.30
CA ARG A 238 25.08 -3.01 -18.88
C ARG A 238 23.81 -2.18 -18.94
N ARG A 239 22.88 -2.58 -19.81
CA ARG A 239 21.60 -1.87 -19.99
C ARG A 239 20.77 -1.82 -18.69
N GLU A 240 20.84 -2.86 -17.87
CA GLU A 240 20.21 -2.91 -16.54
C GLU A 240 20.61 -1.72 -15.66
N LYS A 241 21.90 -1.35 -15.63
CA LYS A 241 22.36 -0.20 -14.85
C LYS A 241 21.72 1.11 -15.31
N ILE A 242 21.46 1.27 -16.60
CA ILE A 242 20.78 2.45 -17.16
C ILE A 242 19.33 2.49 -16.70
N GLU A 243 18.63 1.36 -16.76
CA GLU A 243 17.23 1.26 -16.33
C GLU A 243 17.07 1.49 -14.82
N ASP A 244 17.99 0.95 -14.01
CA ASP A 244 18.07 1.23 -12.58
C ASP A 244 18.28 2.72 -12.30
N TYR A 245 19.16 3.36 -13.06
CA TYR A 245 19.44 4.79 -12.91
C TYR A 245 18.23 5.65 -13.32
N LYS A 246 17.58 5.34 -14.44
CA LYS A 246 16.32 5.99 -14.86
C LYS A 246 15.25 5.85 -13.79
N THR A 247 15.07 4.65 -13.25
CA THR A 247 14.11 4.36 -12.18
C THR A 247 14.39 5.19 -10.94
N LYS A 248 15.65 5.25 -10.49
CA LYS A 248 16.08 6.08 -9.35
C LYS A 248 15.82 7.58 -9.59
N LEU A 249 16.08 8.07 -10.79
CA LEU A 249 15.81 9.47 -11.14
C LEU A 249 14.33 9.80 -11.11
N LEU A 250 13.46 8.91 -11.60
CA LEU A 250 12.01 9.08 -11.52
C LEU A 250 11.51 9.02 -10.06
N GLN A 251 11.97 8.02 -9.31
CA GLN A 251 11.61 7.83 -7.89
C GLN A 251 12.10 8.97 -6.98
N SER A 252 13.14 9.72 -7.38
CA SER A 252 13.58 10.91 -6.65
C SER A 252 12.52 12.02 -6.59
N GLY A 253 11.50 11.95 -7.47
CA GLY A 253 10.47 12.99 -7.60
C GLY A 253 10.99 14.29 -8.23
N LEU A 254 12.25 14.34 -8.69
CA LEU A 254 12.82 15.50 -9.36
C LEU A 254 12.47 15.60 -10.84
N PHE A 255 12.19 14.47 -11.49
CA PHE A 255 12.03 14.38 -12.94
C PHE A 255 10.68 13.76 -13.32
N ALA A 256 9.99 14.40 -14.26
CA ALA A 256 8.78 13.89 -14.88
C ALA A 256 9.11 12.84 -15.96
N ARG A 257 10.31 12.95 -16.54
CA ARG A 257 10.84 12.06 -17.57
C ARG A 257 12.34 11.91 -17.38
N ALA A 258 12.82 10.68 -17.52
CA ALA A 258 14.23 10.36 -17.56
C ALA A 258 14.47 9.33 -18.67
N GLU A 259 15.13 9.73 -19.73
CA GLU A 259 15.45 8.88 -20.87
C GLU A 259 16.95 8.82 -21.11
N ALA A 260 17.40 7.67 -21.60
CA ALA A 260 18.78 7.46 -21.99
C ALA A 260 18.83 7.37 -23.52
N VAL A 261 19.54 8.30 -24.13
CA VAL A 261 19.88 8.30 -25.55
C VAL A 261 21.24 7.65 -25.69
N LEU A 262 21.27 6.53 -26.39
CA LEU A 262 22.46 5.74 -26.69
C LEU A 262 22.82 5.86 -28.17
N PRO A 263 24.10 5.73 -28.54
CA PRO A 263 24.49 5.64 -29.95
C PRO A 263 23.95 4.35 -30.59
N ALA A 264 23.95 4.27 -31.92
CA ALA A 264 23.51 3.06 -32.63
C ALA A 264 24.45 1.85 -32.41
N ALA A 265 25.72 2.12 -32.11
CA ALA A 265 26.76 1.13 -31.80
C ALA A 265 27.83 1.77 -30.89
N PRO A 266 28.68 0.97 -30.22
CA PRO A 266 29.88 1.48 -29.55
C PRO A 266 30.76 2.30 -30.50
N GLY A 267 31.47 3.29 -29.95
CA GLY A 267 32.46 4.06 -30.69
C GLY A 267 33.67 3.22 -31.13
N PRO A 268 34.56 3.75 -31.98
CA PRO A 268 35.76 3.03 -32.44
C PRO A 268 36.70 2.57 -31.31
N ASP A 269 36.63 3.25 -30.16
CA ASP A 269 37.36 2.97 -28.92
C ASP A 269 36.62 1.99 -27.99
N GLY A 270 35.48 1.43 -28.43
CA GLY A 270 34.61 0.58 -27.63
C GLY A 270 33.82 1.34 -26.56
N GLN A 271 33.83 2.68 -26.57
CA GLN A 271 33.11 3.48 -25.59
C GLN A 271 31.67 3.72 -26.03
N VAL A 272 30.76 3.66 -25.08
CA VAL A 272 29.34 3.91 -25.25
C VAL A 272 29.00 5.19 -24.48
N PRO A 273 29.08 6.37 -25.12
CA PRO A 273 28.63 7.61 -24.49
C PRO A 273 27.13 7.51 -24.17
N VAL A 274 26.75 8.02 -22.99
CA VAL A 274 25.36 7.98 -22.53
C VAL A 274 24.87 9.41 -22.35
N THR A 275 23.83 9.79 -23.09
CA THR A 275 23.15 11.06 -22.90
C THR A 275 21.87 10.82 -22.12
N ILE A 276 21.75 11.42 -20.95
CA ILE A 276 20.55 11.35 -20.13
C ILE A 276 19.74 12.62 -20.39
N ASP A 277 18.60 12.43 -21.06
CA ASP A 277 17.64 13.48 -21.37
C ASP A 277 16.57 13.53 -20.26
N LEU A 278 16.43 14.70 -19.64
CA LEU A 278 15.66 14.89 -18.42
C LEU A 278 14.60 15.96 -18.63
N ARG A 279 13.44 15.75 -18.01
CA ARG A 279 12.45 16.82 -17.82
C ARG A 279 12.19 16.99 -16.33
N GLU A 280 12.62 18.10 -15.75
CA GLU A 280 12.37 18.40 -14.34
C GLU A 280 10.86 18.47 -14.06
N ARG A 281 10.42 17.95 -12.90
CA ARG A 281 9.04 18.16 -12.40
C ARG A 281 8.88 19.60 -11.93
N ALA A 282 7.63 20.01 -11.78
CA ALA A 282 7.30 21.22 -11.04
C ALA A 282 7.96 21.19 -9.65
N ARG A 283 8.73 22.23 -9.36
CA ARG A 283 9.49 22.35 -8.10
C ARG A 283 8.62 22.55 -6.89
N ARG A 284 7.39 23.04 -7.09
CA ARG A 284 6.49 23.42 -6.03
C ARG A 284 5.21 22.60 -6.12
N THR A 285 4.79 22.03 -5.01
CA THR A 285 3.46 21.43 -4.84
C THR A 285 2.74 22.16 -3.73
N ILE A 286 1.47 22.45 -3.97
CA ILE A 286 0.56 22.98 -2.96
C ILE A 286 -0.46 21.88 -2.69
N THR A 287 -0.71 21.60 -1.41
CA THR A 287 -1.74 20.68 -0.95
C THR A 287 -2.75 21.45 -0.11
N ALA A 288 -4.02 21.10 -0.21
CA ALA A 288 -5.09 21.66 0.60
C ALA A 288 -6.04 20.52 1.00
N GLY A 289 -6.42 20.49 2.27
CA GLY A 289 -7.34 19.53 2.86
C GLY A 289 -8.35 20.24 3.75
N MET A 290 -9.50 19.60 3.94
CA MET A 290 -10.52 20.04 4.90
C MET A 290 -11.02 18.84 5.67
N THR A 291 -11.29 19.05 6.95
CA THR A 291 -11.87 18.07 7.86
C THR A 291 -13.07 18.71 8.57
N TYR A 292 -14.02 17.88 8.97
CA TYR A 292 -15.10 18.31 9.85
C TYR A 292 -15.47 17.16 10.76
N TYR A 293 -15.35 17.39 12.07
CA TYR A 293 -15.82 16.48 13.10
C TYR A 293 -16.84 17.23 13.97
N THR A 294 -17.83 16.52 14.51
CA THR A 294 -18.93 17.20 15.24
C THR A 294 -18.45 17.77 16.58
N ASP A 295 -17.47 17.09 17.18
CA ASP A 295 -16.78 17.43 18.43
C ASP A 295 -15.59 18.38 18.24
N GLU A 296 -14.80 18.23 17.17
CA GLU A 296 -13.62 19.07 16.93
C GLU A 296 -13.91 20.30 16.04
N GLY A 297 -15.06 20.32 15.36
CA GLY A 297 -15.43 21.36 14.40
C GLY A 297 -14.73 21.25 13.03
N PRO A 298 -14.81 22.30 12.20
CA PRO A 298 -14.12 22.36 10.93
C PRO A 298 -12.60 22.53 11.11
N GLY A 299 -11.84 21.88 10.24
CA GLY A 299 -10.40 22.02 10.11
C GLY A 299 -9.99 22.18 8.66
N VAL A 300 -8.88 22.88 8.44
CA VAL A 300 -8.22 23.03 7.13
C VAL A 300 -6.74 22.77 7.26
N GLN A 301 -6.16 22.15 6.24
CA GLN A 301 -4.73 21.87 6.14
C GLN A 301 -4.21 22.46 4.83
N PHE A 302 -3.12 23.21 4.89
CA PHE A 302 -2.40 23.72 3.73
C PHE A 302 -0.94 23.27 3.79
N GLY A 303 -0.45 22.67 2.72
CA GLY A 303 0.95 22.28 2.59
C GLY A 303 1.60 22.96 1.39
N TRP A 304 2.87 23.30 1.55
CA TRP A 304 3.73 23.81 0.49
C TRP A 304 5.05 23.03 0.49
N GLU A 305 5.32 22.32 -0.59
CA GLU A 305 6.60 21.62 -0.79
C GLU A 305 7.41 22.34 -1.86
N HIS A 306 8.65 22.72 -1.54
CA HIS A 306 9.66 23.14 -2.51
C HIS A 306 10.75 22.07 -2.65
N ARG A 307 10.79 21.44 -3.81
CA ARG A 307 11.79 20.44 -4.19
C ARG A 307 13.05 21.09 -4.74
N ASN A 308 14.18 20.41 -4.53
CA ASN A 308 15.47 20.78 -5.10
C ASN A 308 15.94 22.19 -4.71
N LEU A 309 15.85 22.54 -3.43
CA LEU A 309 16.13 23.89 -2.92
C LEU A 309 17.54 24.39 -3.28
N PHE A 310 18.55 23.53 -3.15
CA PHE A 310 19.96 23.87 -3.43
C PHE A 310 20.54 23.12 -4.62
N GLY A 311 19.70 22.51 -5.45
CA GLY A 311 20.12 21.79 -6.66
C GLY A 311 20.58 20.34 -6.42
N ALA A 312 20.44 19.78 -5.22
CA ALA A 312 20.81 18.41 -4.90
C ALA A 312 19.69 17.65 -4.16
N ALA A 313 18.45 17.81 -4.64
CA ALA A 313 17.25 17.14 -4.16
C ALA A 313 16.78 17.50 -2.74
N GLU A 314 17.34 18.56 -2.14
CA GLU A 314 16.86 19.03 -0.84
C GLU A 314 15.41 19.51 -0.95
N LYS A 315 14.62 19.19 0.07
CA LYS A 315 13.21 19.59 0.16
C LYS A 315 13.01 20.54 1.32
N LEU A 316 12.19 21.55 1.12
CA LEU A 316 11.63 22.37 2.18
C LEU A 316 10.11 22.22 2.13
N THR A 317 9.52 21.87 3.24
CA THR A 317 8.06 21.77 3.41
C THR A 317 7.61 22.77 4.45
N ALA A 318 6.43 23.33 4.25
CA ALA A 318 5.74 24.18 5.20
C ALA A 318 4.29 23.71 5.29
N ASP A 319 3.83 23.44 6.50
CA ASP A 319 2.51 22.88 6.77
C ASP A 319 1.77 23.78 7.76
N LEU A 320 0.53 24.14 7.40
CA LEU A 320 -0.37 24.93 8.22
C LEU A 320 -1.64 24.11 8.47
N GLU A 321 -1.87 23.77 9.73
CA GLU A 321 -3.10 23.12 10.20
C GLU A 321 -3.88 24.11 11.05
N LEU A 322 -5.14 24.34 10.70
CA LEU A 322 -6.05 25.22 11.44
C LEU A 322 -7.36 24.49 11.68
N SER A 323 -7.62 24.12 12.92
CA SER A 323 -8.91 23.64 13.42
C SER A 323 -9.30 24.43 14.68
N MET A 324 -10.52 24.20 15.18
CA MET A 324 -10.97 24.86 16.41
C MET A 324 -10.11 24.46 17.61
N ILE A 325 -9.70 23.19 17.69
CA ILE A 325 -8.88 22.66 18.80
C ILE A 325 -7.37 22.79 18.57
N LYS A 326 -6.90 23.03 17.34
CA LYS A 326 -5.46 23.01 17.04
C LYS A 326 -5.07 23.98 15.93
N GLN A 327 -4.04 24.78 16.18
CA GLN A 327 -3.38 25.63 15.20
C GLN A 327 -1.89 25.28 15.17
N LEU A 328 -1.36 24.83 14.02
CA LEU A 328 0.04 24.45 13.88
C LEU A 328 0.62 25.07 12.61
N LEU A 329 1.81 25.66 12.74
CA LEU A 329 2.66 26.03 11.62
C LEU A 329 3.99 25.30 11.75
N GLY A 330 4.26 24.38 10.83
CA GLY A 330 5.45 23.55 10.79
C GLY A 330 6.30 23.82 9.55
N PHE A 331 7.61 23.62 9.69
CA PHE A 331 8.56 23.58 8.59
C PHE A 331 9.48 22.37 8.74
N GLU A 332 9.71 21.64 7.65
CA GLU A 332 10.72 20.59 7.59
C GLU A 332 11.66 20.81 6.40
N PHE A 333 12.96 20.84 6.69
CA PHE A 333 14.03 20.73 5.71
C PHE A 333 14.57 19.31 5.66
N THR A 334 14.46 18.65 4.50
CA THR A 334 14.99 17.31 4.28
C THR A 334 16.16 17.34 3.31
N LYS A 335 17.31 16.82 3.74
CA LYS A 335 18.48 16.58 2.89
C LYS A 335 18.62 15.08 2.63
N PRO A 336 18.29 14.59 1.43
CA PRO A 336 18.49 13.19 1.08
C PRO A 336 19.99 12.88 0.91
N TYR A 337 20.33 11.60 0.94
CA TYR A 337 21.71 11.11 0.76
C TYR A 337 22.71 11.73 1.77
N PHE A 338 22.27 11.99 3.00
CA PHE A 338 23.09 12.62 4.03
C PHE A 338 24.10 11.62 4.60
N LEU A 339 25.37 11.80 4.24
CA LEU A 339 26.52 10.93 4.58
C LEU A 339 26.46 9.51 4.01
N ARG A 340 25.27 9.00 3.65
CA ARG A 340 25.08 7.66 3.07
C ARG A 340 23.97 7.67 2.00
N PRO A 341 24.01 6.74 1.01
CA PRO A 341 23.00 6.69 -0.03
C PRO A 341 21.57 6.37 0.45
N ASP A 342 21.46 5.68 1.58
CA ASP A 342 20.22 5.14 2.16
C ASP A 342 19.69 5.98 3.32
N GLN A 343 20.22 7.20 3.51
CA GLN A 343 19.98 8.03 4.69
C GLN A 343 19.62 9.48 4.31
N SER A 344 18.68 10.07 5.03
CA SER A 344 18.35 11.50 4.96
C SER A 344 18.48 12.16 6.33
N LEU A 345 18.81 13.45 6.32
CA LEU A 345 18.71 14.34 7.48
C LEU A 345 17.43 15.14 7.37
N SER A 346 16.63 15.17 8.42
CA SER A 346 15.45 16.03 8.57
C SER A 346 15.70 17.03 9.69
N LEU A 347 15.42 18.30 9.44
CA LEU A 347 15.42 19.38 10.42
C LEU A 347 14.01 19.94 10.49
N THR A 348 13.41 19.91 11.67
CA THR A 348 12.02 20.30 11.88
C THR A 348 11.93 21.50 12.82
N THR A 349 10.96 22.37 12.59
CA THR A 349 10.57 23.42 13.52
C THR A 349 9.07 23.64 13.42
N ALA A 350 8.40 23.82 14.55
CA ALA A 350 6.97 24.06 14.57
C ALA A 350 6.58 24.97 15.73
N VAL A 351 5.56 25.79 15.50
CA VAL A 351 4.80 26.46 16.56
C VAL A 351 3.40 25.89 16.57
N GLN A 352 2.87 25.63 17.76
CA GLN A 352 1.53 25.10 17.91
C GLN A 352 0.79 25.76 19.06
N ARG A 353 -0.52 25.91 18.89
CA ARG A 353 -1.49 26.18 19.94
C ARG A 353 -2.55 25.09 19.89
N GLN A 354 -2.89 24.51 21.03
CA GLN A 354 -3.88 23.45 21.13
C GLN A 354 -4.77 23.71 22.33
N GLU A 355 -6.08 23.70 22.14
CA GLU A 355 -7.08 23.94 23.19
C GLU A 355 -8.02 22.76 23.20
N THR A 356 -8.06 22.06 24.33
CA THR A 356 -8.79 20.79 24.51
C THR A 356 -9.44 20.76 25.88
N ASP A 357 -10.33 19.81 26.14
CA ASP A 357 -10.94 19.66 27.46
C ASP A 357 -9.91 19.22 28.51
N ALA A 358 -8.83 18.52 28.11
CA ALA A 358 -7.77 18.13 29.04
C ALA A 358 -6.81 19.28 29.39
N PHE A 359 -6.44 20.10 28.41
CA PHE A 359 -5.42 21.13 28.56
C PHE A 359 -5.47 22.19 27.47
N ASP A 360 -4.86 23.34 27.75
CA ASP A 360 -4.50 24.34 26.75
C ASP A 360 -2.96 24.44 26.64
N GLU A 361 -2.42 24.39 25.42
CA GLU A 361 -0.99 24.41 25.12
C GLU A 361 -0.64 25.58 24.19
N MET A 362 0.48 26.24 24.50
CA MET A 362 1.24 27.02 23.52
C MET A 362 2.68 26.51 23.49
N GLY A 363 3.10 25.98 22.35
CA GLY A 363 4.36 25.24 22.21
C GLY A 363 5.21 25.63 21.01
N PHE A 364 6.53 25.54 21.19
CA PHE A 364 7.53 25.59 20.13
C PHE A 364 8.33 24.29 20.13
N LYS A 365 8.49 23.69 18.94
CA LYS A 365 9.25 22.46 18.73
C LYS A 365 10.39 22.72 17.73
N ALA A 366 11.54 22.13 17.99
CA ALA A 366 12.64 22.07 17.05
C ALA A 366 13.33 20.71 17.13
N GLY A 367 13.67 20.12 15.99
CA GLY A 367 14.15 18.75 15.94
C GLY A 367 15.18 18.52 14.84
N ALA A 368 16.01 17.50 15.05
CA ALA A 368 16.93 16.97 14.05
C ALA A 368 16.91 15.45 14.08
N ALA A 369 16.59 14.83 12.94
CA ALA A 369 16.47 13.38 12.83
C ALA A 369 17.23 12.82 11.62
N LEU A 370 17.81 11.64 11.79
CA LEU A 370 18.32 10.81 10.71
C LEU A 370 17.28 9.75 10.39
N LYS A 371 16.87 9.66 9.12
CA LYS A 371 15.97 8.62 8.61
C LYS A 371 16.74 7.73 7.64
N ARG A 372 16.59 6.42 7.78
CA ARG A 372 17.33 5.42 7.01
C ARG A 372 16.41 4.34 6.47
N SER A 373 16.47 4.09 5.17
CA SER A 373 15.78 2.98 4.53
C SER A 373 16.71 1.77 4.45
N PHE A 374 16.39 0.70 5.21
CA PHE A 374 17.20 -0.51 5.23
C PHE A 374 16.90 -1.41 4.02
N ASN A 375 15.65 -1.40 3.54
CA ASN A 375 15.20 -2.03 2.31
C ASN A 375 13.94 -1.32 1.80
N LYS A 376 13.21 -1.90 0.84
CA LYS A 376 12.01 -1.30 0.23
C LYS A 376 10.83 -1.13 1.21
N SER A 377 10.80 -1.89 2.30
CA SER A 377 9.68 -1.94 3.25
C SER A 377 10.07 -1.51 4.67
N LEU A 378 11.35 -1.63 5.05
CA LEU A 378 11.83 -1.31 6.39
C LEU A 378 12.58 0.02 6.42
N THR A 379 12.08 0.96 7.21
CA THR A 379 12.69 2.26 7.47
C THR A 379 12.84 2.48 8.97
N GLY A 380 13.95 3.07 9.40
CA GLY A 380 14.13 3.52 10.78
C GLY A 380 14.52 4.98 10.87
N SER A 381 14.22 5.62 11.99
CA SER A 381 14.67 6.97 12.29
C SER A 381 15.09 7.12 13.75
N THR A 382 16.04 8.02 13.98
CA THR A 382 16.44 8.45 15.32
C THR A 382 16.77 9.93 15.29
N GLY A 383 16.47 10.66 16.36
CA GLY A 383 16.74 12.09 16.42
C GLY A 383 16.86 12.65 17.83
N ILE A 384 16.90 13.97 17.88
CA ILE A 384 16.77 14.77 19.10
C ILE A 384 15.77 15.89 18.84
N ASP A 385 14.81 16.03 19.75
CA ASP A 385 13.80 17.09 19.71
C ASP A 385 13.85 17.92 20.98
N LEU A 386 13.55 19.21 20.84
CA LEU A 386 13.34 20.16 21.91
C LEU A 386 11.90 20.68 21.80
N ASN A 387 11.12 20.55 22.88
CA ASN A 387 9.78 21.11 23.00
C ASN A 387 9.71 22.05 24.19
N ILE A 388 9.48 23.34 23.92
CA ILE A 388 9.22 24.34 24.96
C ILE A 388 7.75 24.68 24.89
N SER A 389 7.00 24.35 25.95
CA SER A 389 5.54 24.51 25.95
C SER A 389 5.03 25.02 27.29
N ARG A 390 4.20 26.05 27.25
CA ARG A 390 3.33 26.42 28.37
C ARG A 390 2.06 25.58 28.26
N ILE A 391 1.71 24.89 29.34
CA ILE A 391 0.55 24.02 29.44
C ILE A 391 -0.27 24.47 30.64
N ASP A 392 -1.53 24.77 30.38
CA ASP A 392 -2.57 24.99 31.38
C ASP A 392 -3.36 23.66 31.48
N ASP A 393 -3.14 22.87 32.52
CA ASP A 393 -3.80 21.58 32.77
C ASP A 393 -5.16 21.83 33.44
N LYS A 394 -6.24 21.37 32.81
CA LYS A 394 -7.62 21.62 33.28
C LYS A 394 -8.01 20.68 34.42
N THR A 395 -7.31 19.56 34.59
CA THR A 395 -7.65 18.55 35.59
C THR A 395 -7.28 18.98 37.01
N ASP A 396 -6.19 19.73 37.16
CA ASP A 396 -5.72 20.27 38.44
C ASP A 396 -5.68 21.81 38.49
N ASN A 397 -6.02 22.48 37.38
CA ASN A 397 -5.97 23.94 37.20
C ASN A 397 -4.58 24.54 37.40
N THR A 398 -3.52 23.81 37.04
CA THR A 398 -2.14 24.29 37.10
C THR A 398 -1.65 24.82 35.75
N THR A 399 -0.75 25.80 35.81
CA THR A 399 -0.07 26.36 34.63
C THR A 399 1.42 26.15 34.80
N ASN A 400 2.00 25.27 33.97
CA ASN A 400 3.42 24.95 34.02
C ASN A 400 4.08 25.19 32.66
N THR A 401 5.37 25.54 32.68
CA THR A 401 6.18 25.66 31.47
C THR A 401 7.20 24.54 31.45
N TYR A 402 7.10 23.66 30.47
CA TYR A 402 7.98 22.51 30.28
C TYR A 402 9.01 22.78 29.20
N GLY A 403 10.23 22.31 29.42
CA GLY A 403 11.29 22.30 28.41
C GLY A 403 11.75 20.87 28.21
N LEU A 404 11.09 20.13 27.32
CA LEU A 404 11.36 18.71 27.12
C LEU A 404 12.42 18.53 26.04
N ILE A 405 13.51 17.85 26.38
CA ILE A 405 14.42 17.24 25.39
C ILE A 405 13.99 15.79 25.23
N SER A 406 13.79 15.34 24.00
CA SER A 406 13.46 13.94 23.70
C SER A 406 14.36 13.33 22.65
N LEU A 407 14.44 11.99 22.63
CA LEU A 407 15.23 11.23 21.67
C LEU A 407 14.32 10.25 20.93
N PRO A 408 13.54 10.67 19.93
CA PRO A 408 12.62 9.77 19.25
C PRO A 408 13.38 8.70 18.46
N GLN A 409 12.98 7.44 18.63
CA GLN A 409 13.37 6.31 17.78
C GLN A 409 12.12 5.69 17.16
N THR A 410 12.16 5.41 15.86
CA THR A 410 11.04 4.79 15.15
C THR A 410 11.55 3.73 14.19
N LEU A 411 10.82 2.62 14.10
CA LEU A 411 11.01 1.59 13.11
C LEU A 411 9.66 1.31 12.44
N THR A 412 9.61 1.46 11.13
CA THR A 412 8.40 1.24 10.32
C THR A 412 8.67 0.15 9.29
N TYR A 413 7.82 -0.86 9.27
CA TYR A 413 7.75 -1.88 8.24
C TYR A 413 6.43 -1.72 7.46
N ASP A 414 6.52 -1.26 6.21
CA ASP A 414 5.36 -0.98 5.36
C ASP A 414 5.44 -1.80 4.05
N THR A 415 4.40 -2.58 3.80
CA THR A 415 4.21 -3.40 2.59
C THR A 415 2.86 -3.15 1.93
N ARG A 416 2.16 -2.07 2.32
CA ARG A 416 0.88 -1.71 1.74
C ARG A 416 1.03 -1.46 0.24
N ASP A 417 0.01 -1.83 -0.51
CA ASP A 417 -0.05 -1.58 -1.96
C ASP A 417 -0.31 -0.11 -2.29
N ASP A 418 -1.12 0.56 -1.48
CA ASP A 418 -1.40 2.00 -1.56
C ASP A 418 -1.41 2.63 -0.16
N THR A 419 -0.95 3.87 -0.03
CA THR A 419 -0.86 4.55 1.27
C THR A 419 -2.17 5.23 1.71
N LEU A 420 -3.04 5.61 0.77
CA LEU A 420 -4.28 6.35 1.00
C LEU A 420 -5.53 5.46 0.86
N ASP A 421 -5.45 4.40 0.05
CA ASP A 421 -6.50 3.38 -0.10
C ASP A 421 -5.90 1.96 -0.10
N PRO A 422 -5.34 1.50 1.04
CA PRO A 422 -4.72 0.18 1.13
C PRO A 422 -5.75 -0.95 1.02
N HIS A 423 -5.43 -1.95 0.18
CA HIS A 423 -6.25 -3.15 -0.01
C HIS A 423 -5.56 -4.43 0.49
N ARG A 424 -4.21 -4.44 0.48
CA ARG A 424 -3.41 -5.58 0.94
C ARG A 424 -2.14 -5.14 1.67
N GLY A 425 -1.51 -6.09 2.35
CA GLY A 425 -0.24 -5.87 3.04
C GLY A 425 -0.43 -5.36 4.47
N PHE A 426 0.65 -4.86 5.07
CA PHE A 426 0.64 -4.38 6.44
C PHE A 426 1.59 -3.21 6.66
N ASN A 427 1.24 -2.38 7.63
CA ASN A 427 2.07 -1.29 8.14
C ASN A 427 2.23 -1.46 9.65
N ILE A 428 3.45 -1.67 10.12
CA ILE A 428 3.78 -1.80 11.54
C ILE A 428 4.78 -0.71 11.91
N THR A 429 4.48 0.06 12.94
CA THR A 429 5.38 1.08 13.48
C THR A 429 5.62 0.84 14.97
N ALA A 430 6.89 0.69 15.33
CA ALA A 430 7.36 0.68 16.71
C ALA A 430 8.09 1.99 17.01
N ALA A 431 7.75 2.64 18.11
CA ALA A 431 8.34 3.89 18.55
C ALA A 431 8.74 3.83 20.03
N VAL A 432 9.88 4.42 20.33
CA VAL A 432 10.40 4.63 21.70
C VAL A 432 10.91 6.06 21.78
N GLU A 433 10.56 6.78 22.84
CA GLU A 433 10.94 8.17 23.01
C GLU A 433 11.14 8.48 24.50
N PRO A 434 12.39 8.59 24.99
CA PRO A 434 12.68 9.12 26.31
C PRO A 434 12.60 10.64 26.32
N PHE A 435 12.15 11.19 27.44
CA PHE A 435 11.95 12.61 27.70
C PHE A 435 12.70 13.03 28.96
N PHE A 436 13.30 14.21 28.90
CA PHE A 436 13.96 14.85 30.03
C PHE A 436 13.51 16.30 30.08
N ASP A 437 12.90 16.73 31.19
CA ASP A 437 12.55 18.12 31.39
C ASP A 437 13.72 18.92 31.96
N ILE A 438 14.15 19.94 31.23
CA ILE A 438 15.23 20.84 31.64
C ILE A 438 14.74 22.01 32.50
N LEU A 439 13.42 22.13 32.71
CA LEU A 439 12.82 23.16 33.58
C LEU A 439 12.33 22.60 34.93
N GLY A 440 12.46 21.29 35.15
CA GLY A 440 12.20 20.63 36.44
C GLY A 440 10.73 20.61 36.85
N GLN A 441 9.81 20.62 35.89
CA GLN A 441 8.36 20.48 36.08
C GLN A 441 7.88 19.03 35.94
N SER A 442 8.68 18.14 35.34
CA SER A 442 8.33 16.75 35.10
C SER A 442 9.51 15.82 35.37
N ASP A 443 9.22 14.65 35.93
CA ASP A 443 10.19 13.57 36.11
C ASP A 443 10.61 12.95 34.76
N PRO A 444 11.83 12.42 34.61
CA PRO A 444 12.22 11.73 33.38
C PRO A 444 11.35 10.50 33.12
N PHE A 445 10.75 10.45 31.93
CA PHE A 445 9.92 9.32 31.50
C PHE A 445 10.29 8.88 30.09
N PHE A 446 9.81 7.71 29.67
CA PHE A 446 9.86 7.33 28.26
C PHE A 446 8.56 6.74 27.79
N ARG A 447 8.19 7.05 26.57
CA ARG A 447 6.99 6.57 25.91
C ARG A 447 7.35 5.48 24.90
N THR A 448 6.55 4.44 24.88
CA THR A 448 6.63 3.33 23.93
C THR A 448 5.31 3.20 23.22
N GLN A 449 5.35 2.91 21.92
CA GLN A 449 4.14 2.72 21.12
C GLN A 449 4.39 1.69 20.03
N LEU A 450 3.45 0.75 19.87
CA LEU A 450 3.42 -0.19 18.77
C LEU A 450 2.06 -0.06 18.07
N THR A 451 2.06 0.25 16.78
CA THR A 451 0.85 0.27 15.97
C THR A 451 1.01 -0.66 14.77
N GLY A 452 -0.06 -1.34 14.40
CA GLY A 452 -0.11 -2.24 13.26
C GLY A 452 -1.43 -2.11 12.53
N SER A 453 -1.40 -2.11 11.21
CA SER A 453 -2.58 -2.28 10.36
C SER A 453 -2.35 -3.31 9.28
N THR A 454 -3.40 -4.02 8.89
CA THR A 454 -3.38 -4.96 7.76
C THR A 454 -4.74 -5.03 7.08
N TYR A 455 -4.74 -5.44 5.83
CA TYR A 455 -5.87 -5.34 4.91
C TYR A 455 -6.02 -6.64 4.13
N PHE A 456 -7.24 -7.16 4.13
CA PHE A 456 -7.60 -8.39 3.46
C PHE A 456 -8.65 -8.08 2.40
N ALA A 457 -8.20 -7.94 1.15
CA ALA A 457 -9.07 -7.87 -0.01
C ALA A 457 -9.69 -9.24 -0.31
N PHE A 458 -11.00 -9.28 -0.53
CA PHE A 458 -11.75 -10.45 -0.98
C PHE A 458 -12.10 -10.30 -2.46
N GLY A 459 -11.91 -11.40 -3.20
CA GLY A 459 -12.05 -11.41 -4.66
C GLY A 459 -10.89 -10.71 -5.38
N THR A 460 -10.87 -10.81 -6.71
CA THR A 460 -9.76 -10.31 -7.55
C THR A 460 -9.80 -8.79 -7.79
N SER A 461 -10.96 -8.16 -7.58
CA SER A 461 -11.14 -6.71 -7.73
C SER A 461 -10.71 -5.89 -6.52
N ALA A 462 -10.56 -6.53 -5.35
CA ALA A 462 -10.49 -5.84 -4.07
C ALA A 462 -11.70 -4.92 -3.76
N ASP A 463 -12.88 -5.24 -4.31
CA ASP A 463 -14.12 -4.49 -4.05
C ASP A 463 -14.59 -4.62 -2.60
N LEU A 464 -14.15 -5.65 -1.88
CA LEU A 464 -14.44 -5.83 -0.47
C LEU A 464 -13.13 -6.00 0.29
N VAL A 465 -12.87 -5.12 1.25
CA VAL A 465 -11.65 -5.13 2.08
C VAL A 465 -12.02 -5.18 3.55
N LEU A 466 -11.52 -6.17 4.27
CA LEU A 466 -11.47 -6.14 5.73
C LEU A 466 -10.17 -5.47 6.16
N ALA A 467 -10.29 -4.28 6.73
CA ALA A 467 -9.17 -3.52 7.26
C ALA A 467 -9.16 -3.65 8.79
N THR A 468 -7.97 -3.89 9.34
CA THR A 468 -7.76 -4.02 10.78
C THR A 468 -6.64 -3.09 11.22
N ARG A 469 -6.81 -2.47 12.38
CA ARG A 469 -5.76 -1.71 13.06
C ARG A 469 -5.78 -2.03 14.54
N ALA A 470 -4.60 -2.17 15.11
CA ALA A 470 -4.41 -2.25 16.55
C ALA A 470 -3.21 -1.41 16.97
N GLY A 471 -3.21 -0.96 18.21
CA GLY A 471 -2.08 -0.30 18.80
C GLY A 471 -2.10 -0.38 20.32
N ILE A 472 -0.89 -0.34 20.87
CA ILE A 472 -0.65 -0.29 22.31
C ILE A 472 0.39 0.80 22.59
N GLY A 473 0.25 1.45 23.73
CA GLY A 473 1.21 2.46 24.18
C GLY A 473 1.36 2.43 25.70
N SER A 474 2.56 2.77 26.16
CA SER A 474 2.90 2.84 27.58
C SER A 474 3.89 3.97 27.84
N ILE A 475 3.72 4.68 28.95
CA ILE A 475 4.61 5.68 29.51
C ILE A 475 5.21 5.09 30.77
N TRP A 476 6.53 5.16 30.91
CA TRP A 476 7.27 4.53 32.01
C TRP A 476 8.19 5.55 32.67
N GLY A 477 8.48 5.35 33.96
CA GLY A 477 9.49 6.12 34.68
C GLY A 477 8.96 7.32 35.47
N ALA A 478 7.72 7.75 35.23
CA ALA A 478 7.02 8.77 36.00
C ALA A 478 5.56 8.35 36.22
N ASP A 479 4.96 8.85 37.29
CA ASP A 479 3.52 8.72 37.54
C ASP A 479 2.73 9.58 36.54
N THR A 480 1.46 9.25 36.27
CA THR A 480 0.66 9.93 35.23
C THR A 480 0.57 11.44 35.47
N ASP A 481 0.43 11.86 36.73
CA ASP A 481 0.29 13.27 37.10
C ASP A 481 1.59 14.07 36.86
N ASP A 482 2.76 13.45 37.00
CA ASP A 482 4.06 14.07 36.75
C ASP A 482 4.45 14.11 35.25
N VAL A 483 3.69 13.40 34.40
CA VAL A 483 3.84 13.48 32.94
C VAL A 483 3.04 14.68 32.44
N PRO A 484 3.60 15.57 31.59
CA PRO A 484 2.87 16.72 31.07
C PRO A 484 1.63 16.26 30.31
N ALA A 485 0.49 16.93 30.49
CA ALA A 485 -0.78 16.55 29.89
C ALA A 485 -0.68 16.30 28.36
N THR A 486 0.08 17.11 27.64
CA THR A 486 0.34 16.96 26.19
C THR A 486 1.04 15.66 25.78
N LYS A 487 1.59 14.89 26.73
CA LYS A 487 2.34 13.65 26.50
C LYS A 487 1.60 12.39 26.98
N ARG A 488 0.55 12.56 27.79
CA ARG A 488 -0.34 11.48 28.24
C ARG A 488 -1.10 10.87 27.06
N PHE A 489 -1.60 9.64 27.23
CA PHE A 489 -2.48 9.02 26.24
C PHE A 489 -3.93 9.42 26.45
N TYR A 490 -4.63 9.65 25.33
CA TYR A 490 -6.06 9.94 25.28
C TYR A 490 -6.74 9.11 24.18
N ALA A 491 -8.05 8.88 24.31
CA ALA A 491 -8.85 8.19 23.32
C ALA A 491 -10.21 8.88 23.11
N GLY A 492 -10.91 8.52 22.03
CA GLY A 492 -12.11 9.23 21.54
C GLY A 492 -11.81 10.13 20.33
N GLY A 493 -12.85 10.52 19.59
CA GLY A 493 -12.74 11.29 18.35
C GLY A 493 -12.40 10.46 17.10
N GLY A 494 -12.25 11.14 15.96
CA GLY A 494 -12.20 10.53 14.62
C GLY A 494 -10.98 9.67 14.31
N GLY A 495 -9.92 9.77 15.13
CA GLY A 495 -8.66 9.03 15.01
C GLY A 495 -8.46 7.91 16.03
N SER A 496 -9.43 7.67 16.93
CA SER A 496 -9.33 6.69 18.01
C SER A 496 -10.57 5.80 18.06
N VAL A 497 -11.59 6.16 18.85
CA VAL A 497 -12.86 5.43 18.95
C VAL A 497 -13.98 6.32 18.45
N ARG A 498 -14.40 6.12 17.19
CA ARG A 498 -15.47 6.93 16.60
C ARG A 498 -16.78 6.68 17.33
N GLY A 499 -17.53 7.75 17.57
CA GLY A 499 -18.78 7.76 18.33
C GLY A 499 -18.64 8.38 19.72
N TYR A 500 -17.42 8.43 20.27
CA TYR A 500 -17.07 9.24 21.44
C TYR A 500 -16.47 10.57 21.00
N GLY A 501 -16.66 11.61 21.80
CA GLY A 501 -16.00 12.89 21.64
C GLY A 501 -14.48 12.78 21.82
N PHE A 502 -13.75 13.75 21.27
CA PHE A 502 -12.32 13.89 21.40
C PHE A 502 -11.89 13.86 22.88
N GLN A 503 -10.93 12.98 23.22
CA GLN A 503 -10.43 12.75 24.59
C GLN A 503 -11.43 12.24 25.65
N GLU A 504 -12.69 11.98 25.29
CA GLU A 504 -13.74 11.59 26.24
C GLU A 504 -13.54 10.17 26.84
N VAL A 505 -12.74 9.32 26.17
CA VAL A 505 -12.47 7.94 26.60
C VAL A 505 -11.24 7.89 27.51
N GLY A 506 -11.45 7.43 28.74
CA GLY A 506 -10.38 7.19 29.72
C GLY A 506 -10.68 7.76 31.10
N PRO A 507 -9.64 7.81 31.95
CA PRO A 507 -9.68 8.46 33.26
C PRO A 507 -10.09 9.93 33.15
N GLN A 508 -10.84 10.37 34.14
CA GLN A 508 -11.31 11.75 34.28
C GLN A 508 -11.10 12.21 35.73
N ASN A 509 -10.83 13.50 35.90
CA ASN A 509 -10.76 14.16 37.19
C ASN A 509 -11.69 15.37 37.19
N ASN A 510 -12.66 15.39 38.10
CA ASN A 510 -13.69 16.43 38.18
C ASN A 510 -14.47 16.69 36.87
N GLY A 511 -14.64 15.67 36.03
CA GLY A 511 -15.30 15.77 34.73
C GLY A 511 -14.36 16.08 33.57
N GLU A 512 -13.13 16.51 33.83
CA GLU A 512 -12.13 16.81 32.80
C GLU A 512 -11.29 15.57 32.46
N PRO A 513 -10.90 15.34 31.19
CA PRO A 513 -10.05 14.21 30.82
C PRO A 513 -8.62 14.33 31.38
N SER A 514 -8.21 13.44 32.28
CA SER A 514 -6.84 13.43 32.84
C SER A 514 -5.82 12.73 31.94
N GLY A 515 -6.29 11.83 31.07
CA GLY A 515 -5.45 10.98 30.23
C GLY A 515 -4.89 9.78 31.00
N GLY A 516 -3.91 9.08 30.43
CA GLY A 516 -3.31 7.92 31.09
C GLY A 516 -1.88 7.61 30.66
N SER A 517 -1.25 6.70 31.41
CA SER A 517 0.08 6.15 31.11
C SER A 517 0.04 4.97 30.15
N SER A 518 -1.12 4.36 29.86
CA SER A 518 -1.23 3.36 28.81
C SER A 518 -2.48 3.51 27.94
N LEU A 519 -2.37 2.98 26.72
CA LEU A 519 -3.40 2.98 25.70
C LEU A 519 -3.46 1.60 25.04
N VAL A 520 -4.67 1.12 24.82
CA VAL A 520 -4.99 0.09 23.82
C VAL A 520 -5.99 0.70 22.85
N ASN A 521 -5.75 0.59 21.55
CA ASN A 521 -6.72 0.96 20.53
C ASN A 521 -6.85 -0.12 19.45
N MET A 522 -8.06 -0.35 18.98
CA MET A 522 -8.41 -1.36 17.98
C MET A 522 -9.48 -0.81 17.05
N SER A 523 -9.39 -1.16 15.77
CA SER A 523 -10.39 -0.81 14.77
C SER A 523 -10.53 -1.93 13.75
N LEU A 524 -11.77 -2.24 13.41
CA LEU A 524 -12.15 -3.19 12.39
C LEU A 524 -13.08 -2.46 11.40
N GLU A 525 -12.72 -2.42 10.12
CA GLU A 525 -13.55 -1.86 9.07
C GLU A 525 -13.82 -2.89 7.98
N LEU A 526 -15.07 -3.01 7.56
CA LEU A 526 -15.44 -3.70 6.33
C LEU A 526 -15.78 -2.63 5.28
N ARG A 527 -14.94 -2.56 4.25
CA ARG A 527 -15.00 -1.54 3.19
C ARG A 527 -15.49 -2.20 1.91
N GLY A 528 -16.64 -1.78 1.39
CA GLY A 528 -17.22 -2.26 0.14
C GLY A 528 -17.23 -1.16 -0.91
N ARG A 529 -16.51 -1.34 -2.01
CA ARG A 529 -16.61 -0.52 -3.21
C ARG A 529 -17.82 -1.00 -4.01
N ILE A 530 -18.81 -0.12 -4.16
CA ILE A 530 -20.08 -0.42 -4.83
C ILE A 530 -20.00 -0.05 -6.31
N THR A 531 -19.33 1.07 -6.61
CA THR A 531 -19.06 1.55 -7.97
C THR A 531 -17.64 2.12 -8.02
N ASP A 532 -17.16 2.49 -9.20
CA ASP A 532 -15.87 3.16 -9.35
C ASP A 532 -15.74 4.44 -8.51
N LYS A 533 -16.86 5.12 -8.21
CA LYS A 533 -16.89 6.40 -7.50
C LYS A 533 -17.42 6.31 -6.07
N PHE A 534 -18.17 5.28 -5.72
CA PHE A 534 -18.84 5.18 -4.43
C PHE A 534 -18.57 3.86 -3.72
N GLY A 535 -18.36 3.94 -2.41
CA GLY A 535 -18.29 2.78 -1.52
C GLY A 535 -19.05 3.01 -0.22
N ALA A 536 -19.29 1.93 0.51
CA ALA A 536 -19.84 1.92 1.85
C ALA A 536 -18.84 1.27 2.81
N VAL A 537 -18.87 1.71 4.06
CA VAL A 537 -18.03 1.16 5.14
C VAL A 537 -18.91 0.90 6.34
N THR A 538 -18.66 -0.19 7.04
CA THR A 538 -19.09 -0.37 8.43
C THR A 538 -17.87 -0.63 9.29
N PHE A 539 -17.88 -0.15 10.53
CA PHE A 539 -16.74 -0.27 11.40
C PHE A 539 -17.12 -0.41 12.87
N VAL A 540 -16.21 -1.01 13.62
CA VAL A 540 -16.22 -1.06 15.08
C VAL A 540 -14.84 -0.65 15.56
N ASP A 541 -14.80 0.35 16.44
CA ASP A 541 -13.59 0.81 17.10
C ASP A 541 -13.69 0.50 18.59
N ALA A 542 -12.54 0.26 19.22
CA ALA A 542 -12.46 0.06 20.67
C ALA A 542 -11.17 0.65 21.23
N ALA A 543 -11.23 1.26 22.42
CA ALA A 543 -10.03 1.68 23.12
C ALA A 543 -10.18 1.62 24.64
N SER A 544 -9.04 1.52 25.32
CA SER A 544 -8.94 1.65 26.77
C SER A 544 -7.73 2.53 27.09
N VAL A 545 -7.89 3.43 28.05
CA VAL A 545 -6.84 4.31 28.57
C VAL A 545 -6.76 4.09 30.08
N SER A 546 -5.54 4.04 30.61
CA SER A 546 -5.31 3.70 32.01
C SER A 546 -4.13 4.47 32.59
N GLU A 547 -4.21 4.84 33.87
CA GLU A 547 -3.11 5.43 34.65
C GLU A 547 -1.99 4.42 34.94
N ASP A 548 -2.31 3.12 34.97
CA ASP A 548 -1.30 2.06 35.00
C ASP A 548 -0.55 2.00 33.67
N PRO A 549 0.80 1.96 33.67
CA PRO A 549 1.61 1.88 32.44
C PRO A 549 1.47 0.56 31.68
N THR A 550 0.92 -0.48 32.30
CA THR A 550 0.61 -1.77 31.67
C THR A 550 -0.70 -1.68 30.90
N PRO A 551 -0.70 -1.88 29.57
CA PRO A 551 -1.93 -1.80 28.77
C PRO A 551 -2.97 -2.83 29.21
N ARG A 552 -4.21 -2.38 29.41
CA ARG A 552 -5.34 -3.24 29.80
C ARG A 552 -6.30 -3.44 28.63
N PHE A 553 -6.79 -4.68 28.50
CA PHE A 553 -7.80 -5.07 27.50
C PHE A 553 -9.20 -5.22 28.12
N THR A 554 -9.39 -4.68 29.32
CA THR A 554 -10.67 -4.61 30.03
C THR A 554 -11.27 -3.21 29.89
N ASP A 555 -12.57 -3.08 30.16
CA ASP A 555 -13.27 -1.79 30.23
C ASP A 555 -13.12 -0.95 28.95
N MET A 556 -13.09 -1.63 27.79
CA MET A 556 -12.92 -0.97 26.51
C MET A 556 -14.17 -0.14 26.18
N ALA A 557 -13.97 1.13 25.85
CA ALA A 557 -14.98 1.93 25.18
C ALA A 557 -15.09 1.46 23.73
N ILE A 558 -16.30 1.08 23.30
CA ILE A 558 -16.57 0.53 21.99
C ILE A 558 -17.50 1.47 21.24
N GLY A 559 -17.11 1.89 20.04
CA GLY A 559 -17.91 2.67 19.12
C GLY A 559 -18.16 1.91 17.82
N ALA A 560 -19.32 2.12 17.20
CA ALA A 560 -19.62 1.51 15.91
C ALA A 560 -20.30 2.48 14.98
N GLY A 561 -20.10 2.28 13.68
CA GLY A 561 -20.62 3.20 12.70
C GLY A 561 -20.70 2.65 11.29
N VAL A 562 -21.22 3.52 10.43
CA VAL A 562 -21.32 3.32 8.99
C VAL A 562 -20.83 4.57 8.28
N GLY A 563 -20.38 4.41 7.04
CA GLY A 563 -19.92 5.53 6.26
C GLY A 563 -20.01 5.32 4.76
N VAL A 564 -19.92 6.43 4.04
CA VAL A 564 -19.85 6.48 2.58
C VAL A 564 -18.45 6.93 2.18
N ARG A 565 -17.95 6.37 1.08
CA ARG A 565 -16.69 6.80 0.44
C ARG A 565 -17.01 7.34 -0.95
N TYR A 566 -16.46 8.50 -1.26
CA TYR A 566 -16.42 9.02 -2.63
C TYR A 566 -14.99 8.93 -3.16
N TYR A 567 -14.74 8.02 -4.08
CA TYR A 567 -13.41 7.77 -4.63
C TYR A 567 -13.04 8.83 -5.66
N THR A 568 -11.85 9.42 -5.49
CA THR A 568 -11.25 10.36 -6.42
C THR A 568 -9.89 9.83 -6.89
N ASP A 569 -9.32 10.44 -7.92
CA ASP A 569 -8.00 10.07 -8.45
C ASP A 569 -6.84 10.22 -7.45
N PHE A 570 -7.04 10.98 -6.36
CA PHE A 570 -6.03 11.22 -5.34
C PHE A 570 -6.33 10.53 -4.00
N GLY A 571 -7.48 9.86 -3.85
CA GLY A 571 -7.88 9.16 -2.63
C GLY A 571 -9.38 9.30 -2.30
N PRO A 572 -9.91 8.49 -1.38
CA PRO A 572 -11.32 8.54 -1.02
C PRO A 572 -11.65 9.74 -0.11
N ILE A 573 -12.80 10.37 -0.32
CA ILE A 573 -13.42 11.30 0.65
C ILE A 573 -14.38 10.48 1.52
N ARG A 574 -14.26 10.62 2.82
CA ARG A 574 -14.96 9.82 3.84
C ARG A 574 -16.05 10.65 4.51
N PHE A 575 -17.23 10.05 4.62
CA PHE A 575 -18.36 10.55 5.40
C PHE A 575 -18.79 9.43 6.35
N ASP A 576 -18.46 9.52 7.63
CA ASP A 576 -18.80 8.51 8.63
C ASP A 576 -19.81 9.08 9.64
N ILE A 577 -20.69 8.22 10.15
CA ILE A 577 -21.47 8.44 11.36
C ILE A 577 -21.21 7.28 12.33
N ALA A 578 -20.98 7.59 13.59
CA ALA A 578 -20.74 6.59 14.62
C ALA A 578 -21.50 6.89 15.91
N THR A 579 -21.75 5.85 16.70
CA THR A 579 -22.41 5.91 18.00
C THR A 579 -21.63 5.07 19.01
N PRO A 580 -21.55 5.49 20.27
CA PRO A 580 -20.93 4.69 21.33
C PRO A 580 -21.84 3.51 21.69
N LEU A 581 -21.28 2.31 21.76
CA LEU A 581 -21.98 1.07 22.11
C LEU A 581 -21.90 0.74 23.59
N THR A 582 -20.82 1.13 24.26
CA THR A 582 -20.67 1.03 25.72
C THR A 582 -20.96 2.40 26.34
N GLN A 583 -22.05 2.50 27.10
CA GLN A 583 -22.43 3.78 27.71
C GLN A 583 -21.44 4.18 28.80
N LYS A 584 -20.96 5.42 28.71
CA LYS A 584 -20.53 6.19 29.86
C LYS A 584 -21.77 6.92 30.37
N ASP A 585 -21.97 7.01 31.68
CA ASP A 585 -23.20 7.56 32.26
C ASP A 585 -23.43 9.05 31.91
N ASP A 586 -22.40 9.75 31.40
CA ASP A 586 -22.39 11.19 31.11
C ASP A 586 -21.78 11.52 29.72
N LEU A 587 -22.26 10.89 28.63
CA LEU A 587 -21.83 11.28 27.28
C LEU A 587 -22.53 12.56 26.82
N GLU A 588 -21.77 13.54 26.31
CA GLU A 588 -22.33 14.80 25.81
C GLU A 588 -23.21 14.62 24.56
N GLN A 589 -22.83 13.68 23.68
CA GLN A 589 -23.53 13.36 22.45
C GLN A 589 -23.55 11.85 22.18
N ASN A 590 -24.70 11.35 21.71
CA ASN A 590 -24.91 9.92 21.44
C ASN A 590 -24.51 9.49 20.01
N TYR A 591 -24.01 10.42 19.19
CA TYR A 591 -23.50 10.15 17.85
C TYR A 591 -22.52 11.24 17.42
N GLN A 592 -21.65 10.91 16.47
CA GLN A 592 -20.65 11.81 15.92
C GLN A 592 -20.61 11.68 14.39
N PHE A 593 -20.46 12.80 13.67
CA PHE A 593 -20.21 12.82 12.22
C PHE A 593 -18.75 13.15 11.92
N TYR A 594 -18.21 12.49 10.89
CA TYR A 594 -16.84 12.70 10.44
C TYR A 594 -16.74 12.88 8.93
N ILE A 595 -16.06 13.95 8.51
CA ILE A 595 -15.72 14.22 7.11
C ILE A 595 -14.20 14.42 7.00
N SER A 596 -13.56 13.62 6.14
CA SER A 596 -12.09 13.65 5.98
C SER A 596 -11.66 13.07 4.63
N ILE A 597 -10.37 13.20 4.29
CA ILE A 597 -9.74 12.66 3.07
C ILE A 597 -8.85 11.46 3.46
N GLY A 598 -8.91 10.40 2.65
CA GLY A 598 -8.24 9.12 2.89
C GLY A 598 -9.09 8.13 3.68
N GLN A 599 -8.65 6.88 3.74
CA GLN A 599 -9.18 5.91 4.70
C GLN A 599 -8.78 6.28 6.13
N ALA A 600 -9.50 5.76 7.13
CA ALA A 600 -9.22 6.04 8.54
C ALA A 600 -7.81 5.58 8.98
N PHE A 601 -7.31 4.53 8.33
CA PHE A 601 -5.98 3.96 8.49
C PHE A 601 -5.61 3.07 7.32
#